data_AF-A0A081D7R8-F1
#
_entry.id   AF-A0A081D7R8-F1
#
_cell.length_a   1.000
_cell.length_b   1.000
_cell.length_c   1.000
_cell.angle_alpha   90.00
_cell.angle_beta   90.00
_cell.angle_gamma   90.00
#
_symmetry.space_group_name_H-M   'P 1'
#
loop_
_entity.id
_entity.type
_entity.pdbx_description
1 polymer ?
#
loop_
_entity_poly.entity_id
_entity_poly.type
_entity_poly.pdbx_seq_one_letter_code
_entity_poly.pdbx_strand_id
1 'polypeptide(L)'
;MIFFTYGGQQATGTDYKFGFGMPPVLQEIGFKNGDQVLLVDGDTLQISDNLVNRLVFRDVETVTVIRDGSPVNIDIPEDIGKRVFYADIMGAVRGRFPFEVGDVEPGTIADSIGLKEGMTIVEMAGYPISYNTDYTYAINHVVNDSTPFELKIRMKMEWYKLKLSILKIIRDV
;
A
#
# COMPACT_ATOMS: atom_id res chain seq x y z
N MET A 1 -2.20 7.48 -17.47
CA MET A 1 -2.93 6.92 -18.63
C MET A 1 -2.20 5.66 -19.06
N ILE A 2 -2.77 4.49 -18.77
CA ILE A 2 -2.25 3.20 -19.21
C ILE A 2 -3.00 2.86 -20.50
N PHE A 3 -2.26 2.62 -21.59
CA PHE A 3 -2.85 2.24 -22.87
C PHE A 3 -3.09 0.73 -22.88
N PHE A 4 -4.35 0.31 -23.01
CA PHE A 4 -4.71 -1.08 -23.23
C PHE A 4 -4.78 -1.35 -24.73
N THR A 5 -3.78 -2.04 -25.28
CA THR A 5 -3.83 -2.63 -26.62
C THR A 5 -3.97 -4.15 -26.50
N TYR A 6 -4.81 -4.73 -27.37
CA TYR A 6 -5.18 -6.15 -27.36
C TYR A 6 -3.96 -7.05 -27.59
N GLY A 7 -3.53 -7.75 -26.53
CA GLY A 7 -2.35 -8.63 -26.48
C GLY A 7 -1.68 -8.51 -25.10
N GLY A 8 -2.39 -8.99 -24.07
CA GLY A 8 -2.28 -8.55 -22.67
C GLY A 8 -0.87 -8.20 -22.16
N GLN A 9 -0.64 -6.91 -21.91
CA GLN A 9 0.52 -6.45 -21.15
C GLN A 9 0.37 -6.95 -19.71
N GLN A 10 1.10 -8.01 -19.38
CA GLN A 10 1.20 -8.48 -18.00
C GLN A 10 2.23 -7.59 -17.29
N ALA A 11 1.82 -6.90 -16.23
CA ALA A 11 2.72 -6.04 -15.47
C ALA A 11 3.67 -6.89 -14.60
N THR A 12 4.95 -6.81 -14.92
CA THR A 12 6.07 -7.42 -14.20
C THR A 12 6.48 -6.55 -13.01
N GLY A 13 7.26 -7.08 -12.06
CA GLY A 13 7.61 -6.35 -10.83
C GLY A 13 8.31 -5.02 -11.09
N THR A 14 9.11 -4.95 -12.15
CA THR A 14 9.82 -3.73 -12.55
C THR A 14 8.89 -2.63 -13.08
N ASP A 15 7.69 -2.98 -13.55
CA ASP A 15 6.68 -2.01 -13.99
C ASP A 15 6.09 -1.24 -12.80
N TYR A 16 6.13 -1.84 -11.60
CA TYR A 16 5.74 -1.19 -10.35
C TYR A 16 6.90 -0.36 -9.81
N LYS A 17 7.12 0.84 -10.37
CA LYS A 17 8.24 1.74 -10.02
C LYS A 17 8.49 1.93 -8.51
N PHE A 18 7.44 1.92 -7.70
CA PHE A 18 7.53 2.10 -6.24
C PHE A 18 7.24 0.82 -5.45
N GLY A 19 7.22 -0.33 -6.13
CA GLY A 19 6.92 -1.64 -5.57
C GLY A 19 5.49 -1.77 -5.05
N PHE A 20 5.31 -2.72 -4.14
CA PHE A 20 4.02 -3.05 -3.55
C PHE A 20 3.93 -2.67 -2.07
N GLY A 21 2.71 -2.39 -1.62
CA GLY A 21 2.38 -2.38 -0.20
C GLY A 21 2.22 -3.82 0.28
N MET A 22 3.09 -4.22 1.20
CA MET A 22 3.17 -5.60 1.69
C MET A 22 2.28 -5.76 2.92
N PRO A 23 1.39 -6.76 2.97
CA PRO A 23 0.61 -7.07 4.16
C PRO A 23 1.50 -7.42 5.36
N PRO A 24 1.06 -7.17 6.62
CA PRO A 24 1.85 -7.46 7.81
C PRO A 24 2.39 -8.89 7.87
N VAL A 25 1.57 -9.89 7.53
CA VAL A 25 1.97 -11.31 7.50
C VAL A 25 3.13 -11.61 6.55
N LEU A 26 3.25 -10.88 5.43
CA LEU A 26 4.40 -11.01 4.54
C LEU A 26 5.61 -10.24 5.10
N GLN A 27 5.39 -9.13 5.78
CA GLN A 27 6.48 -8.38 6.42
C GLN A 27 7.17 -9.18 7.52
N GLU A 28 6.42 -10.02 8.25
CA GLU A 28 6.95 -10.93 9.27
C GLU A 28 8.00 -11.92 8.73
N ILE A 29 7.90 -12.29 7.45
CA ILE A 29 8.85 -13.20 6.80
C ILE A 29 9.93 -12.46 5.99
N GLY A 30 10.00 -11.13 6.09
CA GLY A 30 11.09 -10.32 5.54
C GLY A 30 10.76 -9.47 4.32
N PHE A 31 9.51 -9.49 3.82
CA PHE A 31 9.07 -8.51 2.83
C PHE A 31 9.02 -7.10 3.42
N LYS A 32 9.16 -6.08 2.57
CA LYS A 32 9.07 -4.67 2.95
C LYS A 32 8.19 -3.91 1.97
N ASN A 33 7.54 -2.87 2.48
CA ASN A 33 6.84 -1.92 1.63
C ASN A 33 7.81 -1.32 0.61
N GLY A 34 7.46 -1.41 -0.67
CA GLY A 34 8.31 -0.94 -1.77
C GLY A 34 9.12 -2.04 -2.45
N ASP A 35 9.05 -3.28 -1.97
CA ASP A 35 9.60 -4.42 -2.70
C ASP A 35 8.89 -4.58 -4.05
N GLN A 36 9.69 -4.76 -5.10
CA GLN A 36 9.23 -5.12 -6.43
C GLN A 36 9.44 -6.62 -6.63
N VAL A 37 8.37 -7.38 -6.83
CA VAL A 37 8.45 -8.85 -6.94
C VAL A 37 9.02 -9.24 -8.31
N LEU A 38 10.21 -9.81 -8.34
CA LEU A 38 10.92 -10.15 -9.59
C LEU A 38 10.74 -11.62 -9.96
N LEU A 39 11.13 -12.53 -9.07
CA LEU A 39 11.13 -13.98 -9.31
C LEU A 39 10.45 -14.73 -8.17
N VAL A 40 9.85 -15.87 -8.50
CA VAL A 40 9.34 -16.87 -7.56
C VAL A 40 9.91 -18.21 -7.97
N ASP A 41 10.75 -18.80 -7.11
CA ASP A 41 11.50 -20.03 -7.39
C ASP A 41 12.32 -19.97 -8.69
N GLY A 42 12.84 -18.78 -9.02
CA GLY A 42 13.60 -18.53 -10.26
C GLY A 42 12.75 -18.22 -11.50
N ASP A 43 11.43 -18.40 -11.44
CA ASP A 43 10.51 -18.06 -12.52
C ASP A 43 9.99 -16.62 -12.41
N THR A 44 9.80 -15.94 -13.54
CA THR A 44 9.18 -14.61 -13.55
C THR A 44 7.68 -14.72 -13.27
N LEU A 45 7.17 -13.87 -12.37
CA LEU A 45 5.74 -13.70 -12.17
C LEU A 45 5.16 -12.94 -13.37
N GLN A 46 4.33 -13.61 -14.17
CA GLN A 46 3.62 -12.93 -15.26
C GLN A 46 2.82 -11.74 -14.73
N ILE A 47 2.08 -11.95 -13.63
CA ILE A 47 1.30 -10.88 -12.98
C ILE A 47 1.84 -10.69 -11.57
N SER A 48 2.66 -9.66 -11.38
CA SER A 48 3.42 -9.51 -10.13
C SER A 48 2.59 -9.15 -8.91
N ASP A 49 1.37 -8.62 -9.11
CA ASP A 49 0.42 -8.38 -8.02
C ASP A 49 -0.24 -9.68 -7.50
N ASN A 50 -0.09 -10.80 -8.22
CA ASN A 50 -0.66 -12.10 -7.90
C ASN A 50 0.22 -12.95 -6.96
N LEU A 51 1.23 -12.33 -6.33
CA LEU A 51 2.16 -12.98 -5.40
C LEU A 51 1.41 -13.80 -4.33
N VAL A 52 0.38 -13.22 -3.71
CA VAL A 52 -0.33 -13.87 -2.60
C VAL A 52 -0.98 -15.18 -3.04
N ASN A 53 -1.67 -15.19 -4.18
CA ASN A 53 -2.26 -16.43 -4.69
C ASN A 53 -1.18 -17.46 -5.03
N ARG A 54 -0.02 -17.02 -5.56
CA ARG A 54 1.09 -17.93 -5.82
C ARG A 54 1.59 -18.59 -4.54
N LEU A 55 1.74 -17.84 -3.45
CA LEU A 55 2.18 -18.34 -2.13
C LEU A 55 1.16 -19.29 -1.47
N VAL A 56 -0.12 -19.22 -1.85
CA VAL A 56 -1.19 -20.02 -1.25
C VAL A 56 -1.40 -21.33 -2.00
N PHE A 57 -1.36 -21.29 -3.33
CA PHE A 57 -1.73 -22.42 -4.18
C PHE A 57 -0.54 -23.24 -4.68
N ARG A 58 0.70 -22.83 -4.37
CA ARG A 58 1.92 -23.50 -4.79
C ARG A 58 2.91 -23.54 -3.63
N ASP A 59 3.72 -24.59 -3.61
CA ASP A 59 4.88 -24.66 -2.74
C ASP A 59 5.95 -23.74 -3.32
N VAL A 60 6.16 -22.61 -2.65
CA VAL A 60 7.18 -21.60 -3.00
C VAL A 60 8.24 -21.65 -1.93
N GLU A 61 9.51 -21.72 -2.33
CA GLU A 61 10.65 -21.76 -1.42
C GLU A 61 11.33 -20.40 -1.33
N THR A 62 11.41 -19.66 -2.44
CA THR A 62 12.13 -18.38 -2.48
C THR A 62 11.44 -17.36 -3.38
N VAL A 63 11.34 -16.13 -2.89
CA VAL A 63 10.92 -14.98 -3.69
C VAL A 63 12.09 -13.99 -3.79
N THR A 64 12.48 -13.65 -5.03
CA THR A 64 13.43 -12.57 -5.29
C THR A 64 12.68 -11.27 -5.52
N VAL A 65 13.01 -10.24 -4.74
CA VAL A 65 12.49 -8.88 -4.89
C VAL A 65 13.59 -7.90 -5.24
N ILE A 66 13.27 -6.80 -5.91
CA ILE A 66 14.15 -5.63 -5.95
C ILE A 66 13.77 -4.72 -4.78
N ARG A 67 14.77 -4.43 -3.95
CA ARG A 67 14.67 -3.52 -2.81
C ARG A 67 15.82 -2.53 -2.90
N ASP A 68 15.52 -1.24 -2.84
CA ASP A 68 16.52 -0.17 -2.95
C ASP A 68 17.43 -0.31 -4.19
N GLY A 69 16.87 -0.83 -5.29
CA GLY A 69 17.57 -1.04 -6.56
C GLY A 69 18.43 -2.31 -6.63
N SER A 70 18.47 -3.14 -5.59
CA SER A 70 19.23 -4.39 -5.56
C SER A 70 18.33 -5.62 -5.35
N PRO A 71 18.68 -6.78 -5.93
CA PRO A 71 17.93 -8.02 -5.68
C PRO A 71 18.16 -8.53 -4.26
N VAL A 72 17.08 -8.99 -3.62
CA VAL A 72 17.06 -9.60 -2.29
C VAL A 72 16.21 -10.86 -2.38
N ASN A 73 16.74 -11.97 -1.86
CA ASN A 73 15.99 -13.22 -1.75
C ASN A 73 15.31 -13.29 -0.38
N ILE A 74 14.06 -13.75 -0.37
CA ILE A 74 13.24 -13.95 0.81
C ILE A 74 12.86 -15.43 0.84
N ASP A 75 13.28 -16.13 1.88
CA ASP A 75 12.92 -17.53 2.10
C ASP A 75 11.47 -17.62 2.57
N ILE A 76 10.70 -18.49 1.93
CA ILE A 76 9.27 -18.62 2.16
C ILE A 76 9.00 -19.84 3.05
N PRO A 77 8.42 -19.65 4.26
CA PRO A 77 8.03 -20.77 5.11
C PRO A 77 6.91 -21.61 4.50
N GLU A 78 6.96 -22.93 4.69
CA GLU A 78 5.92 -23.87 4.19
C GLU A 78 4.50 -23.54 4.70
N ASP A 79 4.39 -22.90 5.86
CA ASP A 79 3.09 -22.55 6.47
C ASP A 79 2.54 -21.19 6.01
N ILE A 80 3.22 -20.47 5.10
CA ILE A 80 2.79 -19.13 4.66
C ILE A 80 1.37 -19.13 4.09
N GLY A 81 1.00 -20.15 3.30
CA GLY A 81 -0.33 -20.25 2.69
C GLY A 81 -1.43 -20.29 3.76
N LYS A 82 -1.18 -20.98 4.88
CA LYS A 82 -2.11 -21.01 6.03
C LYS A 82 -2.18 -19.65 6.71
N ARG A 83 -1.04 -18.98 6.95
CA ARG A 83 -1.00 -17.66 7.61
C ARG A 83 -1.76 -16.61 6.81
N VAL A 84 -1.54 -16.58 5.49
CA VAL A 84 -2.23 -15.68 4.56
C VAL A 84 -3.74 -15.95 4.56
N PHE A 85 -4.16 -17.22 4.55
CA PHE A 85 -5.57 -17.60 4.64
C PHE A 85 -6.22 -17.12 5.95
N TYR A 86 -5.58 -17.35 7.10
CA TYR A 86 -6.09 -16.90 8.40
C TYR A 86 -6.12 -15.38 8.56
N ALA A 87 -5.23 -14.68 7.85
CA ALA A 87 -5.19 -13.22 7.83
C ALA A 87 -6.23 -12.58 6.88
N ASP A 88 -7.00 -13.38 6.14
CA ASP A 88 -8.01 -12.94 5.17
C ASP A 88 -7.48 -11.97 4.10
N ILE A 89 -6.25 -12.21 3.62
CA ILE A 89 -5.60 -11.34 2.63
C ILE A 89 -5.45 -12.00 1.26
N MET A 90 -6.42 -12.83 0.83
CA MET A 90 -6.42 -13.57 -0.47
C MET A 90 -6.40 -12.69 -1.74
N GLY A 91 -6.26 -11.37 -1.60
CA GLY A 91 -6.23 -10.42 -2.70
C GLY A 91 -4.85 -10.17 -3.28
N ALA A 92 -4.83 -9.47 -4.42
CA ALA A 92 -3.60 -8.97 -5.02
C ALA A 92 -2.90 -7.95 -4.11
N VAL A 93 -1.56 -7.98 -4.08
CA VAL A 93 -0.80 -6.91 -3.43
C VAL A 93 -0.99 -5.61 -4.21
N ARG A 94 -1.14 -4.49 -3.50
CA ARG A 94 -1.42 -3.21 -4.14
C ARG A 94 -0.15 -2.49 -4.55
N GLY A 95 -0.06 -2.12 -5.82
CA GLY A 95 1.02 -1.27 -6.32
C GLY A 95 1.05 0.08 -5.59
N ARG A 96 2.25 0.55 -5.27
CA ARG A 96 2.48 1.85 -4.63
C ARG A 96 2.56 2.95 -5.68
N PHE A 97 1.92 4.07 -5.38
CA PHE A 97 2.07 5.32 -6.12
C PHE A 97 1.98 6.50 -5.14
N PRO A 98 2.64 7.64 -5.44
CA PRO A 98 2.59 8.82 -4.59
C PRO A 98 1.16 9.19 -4.26
N PHE A 99 0.88 9.42 -2.98
CA PHE A 99 -0.48 9.72 -2.55
C PHE A 99 -0.77 11.21 -2.69
N GLU A 100 -1.71 11.55 -3.57
CA GLU A 100 -2.23 12.90 -3.76
C GLU A 100 -3.74 12.90 -3.53
N VAL A 101 -4.23 13.96 -2.87
CA VAL A 101 -5.65 14.17 -2.66
C VAL A 101 -6.29 14.42 -4.02
N GLY A 102 -7.20 13.53 -4.39
CA GLY A 102 -8.03 13.67 -5.59
C GLY A 102 -9.20 14.62 -5.36
N ASP A 103 -10.27 14.43 -6.12
CA ASP A 103 -11.49 15.19 -5.95
C ASP A 103 -12.09 14.97 -4.55
N VAL A 104 -12.58 16.05 -3.96
CA VAL A 104 -13.14 16.07 -2.60
C VAL A 104 -14.60 16.47 -2.70
N GLU A 105 -15.49 15.51 -2.45
CA GLU A 105 -16.93 15.75 -2.53
C GLU A 105 -17.39 16.72 -1.43
N PRO A 106 -18.23 17.72 -1.77
CA PRO A 106 -18.81 18.62 -0.79
C PRO A 106 -19.59 17.89 0.30
N GLY A 107 -19.44 18.33 1.55
CA GLY A 107 -20.12 17.74 2.71
C GLY A 107 -19.42 16.52 3.31
N THR A 108 -18.30 16.05 2.74
CA THR A 108 -17.47 15.01 3.35
C THR A 108 -16.64 15.55 4.52
N ILE A 109 -16.09 14.65 5.34
CA ILE A 109 -15.12 15.04 6.38
C ILE A 109 -13.91 15.75 5.77
N ALA A 110 -13.43 15.27 4.61
CA ALA A 110 -12.32 15.86 3.88
C ALA A 110 -12.61 17.31 3.45
N ASP A 111 -13.82 17.58 2.94
CA ASP A 111 -14.29 18.94 2.63
C ASP A 111 -14.36 19.81 3.90
N SER A 112 -14.89 19.26 5.00
CA SER A 112 -15.06 19.99 6.26
C SER A 112 -13.74 20.46 6.90
N ILE A 113 -12.61 19.84 6.55
CA ILE A 113 -11.28 20.23 6.98
C ILE A 113 -10.49 21.01 5.93
N GLY A 114 -11.11 21.29 4.79
CA GLY A 114 -10.49 22.05 3.71
C GLY A 114 -9.42 21.28 2.95
N LEU A 115 -9.49 19.95 2.93
CA LEU A 115 -8.74 19.17 1.93
C LEU A 115 -9.25 19.53 0.55
N LYS A 116 -8.31 19.69 -0.39
CA LYS A 116 -8.61 20.02 -1.79
C LYS A 116 -7.76 19.16 -2.70
N GLU A 117 -8.25 18.97 -3.92
CA GLU A 117 -7.50 18.32 -4.98
C GLU A 117 -6.09 18.92 -5.13
N GLY A 118 -5.09 18.07 -5.31
CA GLY A 118 -3.68 18.44 -5.49
C GLY A 118 -2.92 18.70 -4.19
N MET A 119 -3.55 18.55 -3.03
CA MET A 119 -2.84 18.51 -1.74
C MET A 119 -2.13 17.15 -1.56
N THR A 120 -0.96 17.14 -0.93
CA THR A 120 -0.28 15.90 -0.54
C THR A 120 -0.39 15.71 0.98
N ILE A 121 -1.03 14.64 1.42
CA ILE A 121 -0.97 14.23 2.84
C ILE A 121 0.37 13.53 3.05
N VAL A 122 1.19 14.06 3.95
CA VAL A 122 2.55 13.55 4.23
C VAL A 122 2.68 12.90 5.60
N GLU A 123 1.70 13.13 6.48
CA GLU A 123 1.57 12.43 7.76
C GLU A 123 0.10 12.38 8.19
N MET A 124 -0.31 11.26 8.78
CA MET A 124 -1.61 11.07 9.39
C MET A 124 -1.46 10.42 10.77
N ALA A 125 -1.98 11.07 11.81
CA ALA A 125 -1.91 10.59 13.19
C ALA A 125 -0.47 10.19 13.63
N GLY A 126 0.54 10.96 13.19
CA GLY A 126 1.94 10.68 13.47
C GLY A 126 2.59 9.61 12.58
N TYR A 127 1.83 8.94 11.71
CA TYR A 127 2.36 7.97 10.75
C TYR A 127 2.68 8.63 9.39
N PRO A 128 3.90 8.45 8.87
CA PRO A 128 4.32 9.09 7.62
C PRO A 128 3.59 8.49 6.41
N ILE A 129 3.16 9.35 5.50
CA ILE A 129 2.45 8.96 4.28
C ILE A 129 3.29 9.38 3.07
N SER A 130 3.74 8.40 2.30
CA SER A 130 4.41 8.65 1.01
C SER A 130 3.60 8.08 -0.16
N TYR A 131 2.92 6.95 0.07
CA TYR A 131 2.19 6.22 -0.95
C TYR A 131 0.77 5.88 -0.51
N ASN A 132 -0.08 5.57 -1.49
CA ASN A 132 -1.48 5.15 -1.29
C ASN A 132 -1.66 4.01 -0.28
N THR A 133 -0.72 3.07 -0.21
CA THR A 133 -0.77 1.95 0.74
C THR A 133 -0.47 2.40 2.16
N ASP A 134 0.39 3.40 2.35
CA ASP A 134 0.69 3.99 3.66
C ASP A 134 -0.56 4.71 4.20
N TYR A 135 -1.29 5.43 3.34
CA TYR A 135 -2.57 6.06 3.68
C TYR A 135 -3.60 5.03 4.12
N THR A 136 -3.77 3.98 3.31
CA THR A 136 -4.72 2.88 3.60
C THR A 136 -4.36 2.16 4.90
N TYR A 137 -3.06 1.99 5.18
CA TYR A 137 -2.62 1.39 6.43
C TYR A 137 -2.93 2.30 7.62
N ALA A 138 -2.60 3.59 7.52
CA ALA A 138 -2.79 4.55 8.60
C ALA A 138 -4.26 4.68 9.00
N ILE A 139 -5.18 4.82 8.03
CA ILE A 139 -6.61 4.99 8.34
C ILE A 139 -7.22 3.76 9.00
N ASN A 140 -6.75 2.55 8.65
CA ASN A 140 -7.33 1.30 9.14
C ASN A 140 -6.67 0.77 10.43
N HIS A 141 -5.42 1.15 10.72
CA HIS A 141 -4.64 0.54 11.81
C HIS A 141 -3.99 1.54 12.76
N VAL A 142 -3.77 2.80 12.36
CA VAL A 142 -3.12 3.82 13.19
C VAL A 142 -4.14 4.77 13.78
N VAL A 143 -5.08 5.24 12.97
CA VAL A 143 -6.16 6.11 13.42
C VAL A 143 -7.08 5.33 14.34
N ASN A 144 -7.27 5.83 15.55
CA ASN A 144 -8.17 5.25 16.54
C ASN A 144 -8.70 6.35 17.47
N ASP A 145 -9.65 6.00 18.33
CA ASP A 145 -10.35 6.94 19.23
C ASP A 145 -9.43 7.59 20.27
N SER A 146 -8.23 7.04 20.48
CA SER A 146 -7.26 7.54 21.45
C SER A 146 -6.22 8.48 20.84
N THR A 147 -6.08 8.54 19.52
CA THR A 147 -5.11 9.40 18.83
C THR A 147 -5.79 10.62 18.19
N PRO A 148 -5.43 11.86 18.58
CA PRO A 148 -5.97 13.05 17.93
C PRO A 148 -5.71 12.96 16.42
N PHE A 149 -6.78 13.11 15.62
CA PHE A 149 -6.65 13.06 14.18
C PHE A 149 -5.92 14.32 13.70
N GLU A 150 -4.63 14.19 13.44
CA GLU A 150 -3.76 15.24 12.94
C GLU A 150 -3.26 14.87 11.54
N LEU A 151 -3.42 15.79 10.58
CA LEU A 151 -2.84 15.67 9.24
C LEU A 151 -1.75 16.71 9.06
N LYS A 152 -0.59 16.29 8.54
CA LYS A 152 0.37 17.20 7.94
C LYS A 152 0.21 17.13 6.44
N ILE A 153 0.02 18.29 5.83
CA ILE A 153 -0.27 18.43 4.41
C ILE A 153 0.76 19.37 3.80
N ARG A 154 1.18 19.04 2.59
CA ARG A 154 2.00 19.88 1.75
C ARG A 154 1.18 20.32 0.54
N MET A 155 1.20 21.62 0.27
CA MET A 155 0.65 22.18 -0.96
C MET A 155 1.72 23.09 -1.58
N LYS A 156 2.22 22.73 -2.77
CA LYS A 156 3.39 23.38 -3.39
C LYS A 156 4.60 23.40 -2.43
N MET A 157 5.04 24.58 -1.99
CA MET A 157 6.16 24.77 -1.04
C MET A 157 5.68 25.13 0.39
N GLU A 158 4.38 25.07 0.65
CA GLU A 158 3.79 25.45 1.93
C GLU A 158 3.31 24.23 2.73
N TRP A 159 3.40 24.34 4.05
CA TRP A 159 3.05 23.29 5.00
C TRP A 159 1.82 23.69 5.81
N TYR A 160 0.88 22.77 5.90
CA TYR A 160 -0.38 22.93 6.61
C TYR A 160 -0.51 21.83 7.66
N LYS A 161 -0.99 22.18 8.85
CA LYS A 161 -1.34 21.22 9.89
C LYS A 161 -2.82 21.33 10.19
N LEU A 162 -3.57 20.26 9.96
CA LEU A 162 -4.99 20.17 10.29
C LEU A 162 -5.16 19.27 11.50
N LYS A 163 -6.07 19.65 12.41
CA LYS A 163 -6.39 18.87 13.61
C LYS A 163 -7.90 18.74 13.72
N LEU A 164 -8.38 17.51 13.84
CA LEU A 164 -9.77 17.16 14.05
C LEU A 164 -9.96 16.48 15.41
N SER A 165 -11.13 16.72 16.00
CA SER A 165 -11.64 15.91 17.11
C SER A 165 -12.36 14.68 16.55
N ILE A 166 -12.01 13.49 17.04
CA ILE A 166 -12.43 12.19 16.49
C ILE A 166 -13.96 11.99 16.50
N LEU A 167 -14.68 12.71 17.36
CA LEU A 167 -16.14 12.66 17.50
C LEU A 167 -16.92 12.94 16.19
N LYS A 168 -16.29 13.53 15.17
CA LYS A 168 -16.88 13.77 13.84
C LYS A 168 -16.65 12.64 12.82
N ILE A 169 -15.67 11.76 13.03
CA ILE A 169 -15.26 10.78 11.99
C ILE A 169 -16.09 9.50 12.03
N ILE A 170 -16.60 9.12 13.22
CA ILE A 170 -17.25 7.82 13.45
C ILE A 170 -18.76 7.84 13.19
N ARG A 171 -19.37 9.02 12.97
CA ARG A 171 -20.83 9.13 12.83
C ARG A 171 -21.38 8.86 11.42
N ASP A 172 -20.51 8.72 10.41
CA ASP A 172 -20.93 8.59 9.01
C ASP A 172 -20.35 7.34 8.29
N VAL A 173 -20.16 6.24 9.01
CA VAL A 173 -19.95 4.90 8.41
C VAL A 173 -21.16 4.02 8.66
#